data_AF-A0A4S8MMQ9-F1
#
_entry.id   AF-A0A4S8MMQ9-F1
#
_cell.length_a   1.000
_cell.length_b   1.000
_cell.length_c   1.000
_cell.angle_alpha   90.00
_cell.angle_beta   90.00
_cell.angle_gamma   90.00
#
_symmetry.space_group_name_H-M   'P 1'
#
loop_
_entity.id
_entity.type
_entity.pdbx_description
1 polymer ?
#
loop_
_entity_poly.entity_id
_entity_poly.type
_entity_poly.pdbx_seq_one_letter_code
_entity_poly.pdbx_strand_id
1 'polypeptide(L)'
;MGWDFTVNDIVNDMIDLRQRHPHAGYLRMKRELRARGKEVKSCKTIQSCVDPFTGKFKWLRVWWTNSNPRLIFGYYLDRVKKDGYIPLVTQSDPGLENFCIAKGHSFIRQSLDSQLQGTLQHRYMKEKNNLPPEIAWSGLCRDCVPGLEDILANPHVDYSCDNPLQYNVFKWVAIPWFQSELDAYAKLHNSTKRRAQRNKILPHGPPDDIEEHPHRYNALDFKIPIDPNASCIRKAEELYAPPDHPVFELVPPEFNYWATSYYQQIGSPVVTRHNVWNVYTEILCKFEQNAPLSTTTSLQGYHDDREDFVREVEDALQVNINDIVDDLEPLPYETGYLGGVRGGLGPEIGEDIDFADGVVNFIVMMSRCHN
;
A
#
# COMPACT_ATOMS: atom_id res chain seq x y z
N MET A 1 -5.24 30.84 7.30
CA MET A 1 -6.67 30.60 7.58
C MET A 1 -6.88 29.12 7.42
N GLY A 2 -7.03 28.41 8.54
CA GLY A 2 -7.12 26.95 8.58
C GLY A 2 -8.42 26.49 7.95
N TRP A 3 -8.32 25.52 7.04
CA TRP A 3 -9.47 24.87 6.44
C TRP A 3 -9.81 23.64 7.27
N ASP A 4 -10.69 23.81 8.26
CA ASP A 4 -11.34 22.70 8.95
C ASP A 4 -12.46 22.17 8.07
N PHE A 5 -12.18 21.13 7.29
CA PHE A 5 -13.21 20.35 6.61
C PHE A 5 -13.53 19.12 7.45
N THR A 6 -14.81 18.93 7.77
CA THR A 6 -15.29 17.75 8.50
C THR A 6 -15.47 16.57 7.54
N VAL A 7 -15.46 15.34 8.06
CA VAL A 7 -15.70 14.11 7.26
C VAL A 7 -17.04 14.18 6.49
N ASN A 8 -18.04 14.86 7.05
CA ASN A 8 -19.33 15.11 6.40
C ASN A 8 -19.20 15.97 5.13
N ASP A 9 -18.27 16.93 5.10
CA ASP A 9 -18.05 17.79 3.92
C ASP A 9 -17.45 16.99 2.75
N ILE A 10 -16.66 15.96 3.05
CA ILE A 10 -16.03 15.09 2.06
C ILE A 10 -17.04 14.06 1.52
N VAL A 11 -17.86 13.48 2.39
CA VAL A 11 -18.94 12.56 1.98
C VAL A 11 -19.96 13.29 1.10
N ASN A 12 -20.35 14.51 1.48
CA ASN A 12 -21.26 15.33 0.67
C ASN A 12 -20.64 15.75 -0.67
N ASP A 13 -19.35 16.09 -0.71
CA ASP A 13 -18.63 16.38 -1.96
C ASP A 13 -18.46 15.14 -2.83
N MET A 14 -18.26 13.95 -2.26
CA MET A 14 -18.23 12.68 -3.00
C MET A 14 -19.59 12.34 -3.59
N ILE A 15 -20.68 12.60 -2.86
CA ILE A 15 -22.06 12.44 -3.36
C ILE A 15 -22.34 13.42 -4.50
N ASP A 16 -21.97 14.69 -4.33
CA ASP A 16 -22.12 15.74 -5.34
C ASP A 16 -21.26 15.48 -6.59
N LEU A 17 -20.00 15.07 -6.44
CA LEU A 17 -19.12 14.68 -7.56
C LEU A 17 -19.68 13.48 -8.33
N ARG A 18 -20.30 12.52 -7.64
CA ARG A 18 -20.92 11.34 -8.26
C ARG A 18 -22.25 11.68 -8.96
N GLN A 19 -22.96 12.71 -8.49
CA GLN A 19 -24.13 13.27 -9.19
C GLN A 19 -23.73 14.08 -10.44
N ARG A 20 -22.66 14.87 -10.38
CA ARG A 20 -22.15 15.65 -11.53
C ARG A 20 -21.42 14.81 -12.57
N HIS A 21 -20.76 13.73 -12.16
CA HIS A 21 -20.01 12.84 -13.04
C HIS A 21 -20.36 11.37 -12.80
N PRO A 22 -21.55 10.91 -13.27
CA PRO A 22 -22.07 9.56 -13.00
C PRO A 22 -21.16 8.42 -13.50
N HIS A 23 -20.32 8.72 -14.50
CA HIS A 23 -19.44 7.76 -15.18
C HIS A 23 -17.94 7.99 -14.89
N ALA A 24 -17.59 8.88 -13.95
CA ALA A 24 -16.19 9.09 -13.60
C ALA A 24 -15.66 7.93 -12.75
N GLY A 25 -14.51 7.36 -13.15
CA GLY A 25 -13.77 6.38 -12.36
C GLY A 25 -13.13 7.02 -11.11
N TYR A 26 -12.76 6.17 -10.14
CA TYR A 26 -12.19 6.58 -8.84
C TYR A 26 -10.99 7.51 -8.97
N LEU A 27 -10.10 7.31 -9.96
CA LEU A 27 -8.96 8.17 -10.25
C LEU A 27 -9.35 9.63 -10.56
N ARG A 28 -10.41 9.86 -11.34
CA ARG A 28 -10.89 11.21 -11.67
C ARG A 28 -11.48 11.89 -10.43
N MET A 29 -12.21 11.15 -9.61
CA MET A 29 -12.72 11.63 -8.33
C MET A 29 -11.59 11.94 -7.35
N LYS A 30 -10.57 11.09 -7.26
CA LYS A 30 -9.38 11.28 -6.42
C LYS A 30 -8.55 12.50 -6.85
N ARG A 31 -8.41 12.75 -8.17
CA ARG A 31 -7.73 13.92 -8.73
C ARG A 31 -8.49 15.22 -8.43
N GLU A 32 -9.81 15.22 -8.55
CA GLU A 32 -10.67 16.35 -8.16
C GLU A 32 -10.61 16.63 -6.66
N LEU A 33 -10.65 15.59 -5.81
CA LEU A 33 -10.52 15.74 -4.37
C LEU A 33 -9.12 16.25 -3.96
N ARG A 34 -8.06 15.81 -4.64
CA ARG A 34 -6.70 16.36 -4.50
C ARG A 34 -6.61 17.81 -4.94
N ALA A 35 -7.18 18.16 -6.09
CA ALA A 35 -7.22 19.53 -6.60
C ALA A 35 -8.00 20.48 -5.68
N ARG A 36 -8.97 19.94 -4.93
CA ARG A 36 -9.76 20.68 -3.93
C ARG A 36 -9.16 20.68 -2.53
N GLY A 37 -8.03 20.00 -2.30
CA GLY A 37 -7.37 19.91 -0.99
C GLY A 37 -8.15 19.14 0.07
N LYS A 38 -9.13 18.31 -0.34
CA LYS A 38 -10.10 17.61 0.54
C LYS A 38 -9.84 16.11 0.67
N GLU A 39 -8.59 15.69 0.60
CA GLU A 39 -8.24 14.26 0.75
C GLU A 39 -8.28 13.90 2.24
N VAL A 40 -9.04 12.86 2.59
CA VAL A 40 -9.01 12.27 3.94
C VAL A 40 -7.58 11.84 4.23
N LYS A 41 -6.91 12.53 5.15
CA LYS A 41 -5.49 12.31 5.48
C LYS A 41 -5.21 10.91 6.05
N SER A 42 -6.23 10.23 6.62
CA SER A 42 -6.07 8.90 7.24
C SER A 42 -5.88 7.76 6.24
N CYS A 43 -6.37 7.88 4.99
CA CYS A 43 -6.27 6.80 3.99
C CYS A 43 -4.94 6.80 3.21
N LYS A 44 -4.07 7.81 3.38
CA LYS A 44 -2.77 7.87 2.69
C LYS A 44 -1.74 6.91 3.26
N THR A 45 -1.97 6.29 4.41
CA THR A 45 -0.95 5.52 5.13
C THR A 45 -0.98 4.02 4.86
N ILE A 46 -1.94 3.53 4.05
CA ILE A 46 -2.08 2.10 3.73
C ILE A 46 -1.47 1.81 2.36
N GLN A 47 -0.50 0.91 2.31
CA GLN A 47 0.06 0.34 1.10
C GLN A 47 -0.53 -1.05 0.85
N SER A 48 -0.99 -1.29 -0.38
CA SER A 48 -1.51 -2.60 -0.78
C SER A 48 -0.75 -3.15 -1.98
N CYS A 49 -0.54 -4.47 -2.01
CA CYS A 49 -0.10 -5.18 -3.20
C CYS A 49 -0.98 -6.40 -3.40
N VAL A 50 -1.41 -6.57 -4.65
CA VAL A 50 -2.33 -7.63 -5.05
C VAL A 50 -1.74 -8.32 -6.25
N ASP A 51 -1.77 -9.65 -6.24
CA ASP A 51 -1.56 -10.42 -7.45
C ASP A 51 -2.84 -10.34 -8.30
N PRO A 52 -2.79 -9.76 -9.52
CA PRO A 52 -3.97 -9.57 -10.35
C PRO A 52 -4.58 -10.88 -10.85
N PHE A 53 -3.80 -11.96 -10.94
CA PHE A 53 -4.28 -13.25 -11.42
C PHE A 53 -5.14 -13.95 -10.38
N THR A 54 -4.61 -14.11 -9.17
CA THR A 54 -5.28 -14.77 -8.05
C THR A 54 -6.25 -13.84 -7.31
N GLY A 55 -6.02 -12.53 -7.36
CA GLY A 55 -6.69 -11.54 -6.54
C GLY A 55 -6.25 -11.56 -5.06
N LYS A 56 -5.13 -12.22 -4.77
CA LYS A 56 -4.56 -12.36 -3.42
C LYS A 56 -3.88 -11.06 -2.98
N PHE A 57 -4.18 -10.59 -1.77
CA PHE A 57 -3.33 -9.58 -1.13
C PHE A 57 -2.00 -10.23 -0.75
N LYS A 58 -0.92 -9.77 -1.38
CA LYS A 58 0.45 -10.13 -1.01
C LYS A 58 0.84 -9.45 0.30
N TRP A 59 0.51 -8.17 0.40
CA TRP A 59 0.56 -7.41 1.65
C TRP A 59 -0.50 -6.32 1.67
N LEU A 60 -0.86 -5.94 2.90
CA LEU A 60 -1.69 -4.80 3.23
C LEU A 60 -1.06 -4.17 4.47
N ARG A 61 -0.31 -3.08 4.29
CA ARG A 61 0.54 -2.50 5.33
C ARG A 61 0.07 -1.10 5.67
N VAL A 62 -0.02 -0.78 6.96
CA VAL A 62 -0.23 0.58 7.44
C VAL A 62 1.05 1.09 8.09
N TRP A 63 1.42 2.33 7.78
CA TRP A 63 2.62 2.96 8.34
C TRP A 63 2.46 4.47 8.49
N TRP A 64 3.37 5.13 9.19
CA TRP A 64 3.28 6.58 9.40
C TRP A 64 3.61 7.40 8.14
N THR A 65 4.22 6.77 7.12
CA THR A 65 4.41 7.34 5.77
C THR A 65 4.26 6.25 4.72
N ASN A 66 3.73 6.62 3.55
CA ASN A 66 3.65 5.76 2.36
C ASN A 66 4.52 6.27 1.21
N SER A 67 5.19 7.41 1.40
CA SER A 67 5.89 8.12 0.33
C SER A 67 7.38 7.74 0.24
N ASN A 68 7.91 7.02 1.24
CA ASN A 68 9.31 6.59 1.22
C ASN A 68 9.48 5.34 0.31
N PRO A 69 10.30 5.41 -0.75
CA PRO A 69 10.48 4.29 -1.67
C PRO A 69 11.03 3.01 -1.00
N ARG A 70 11.83 3.17 0.05
CA ARG A 70 12.44 2.06 0.80
C ARG A 70 11.41 1.20 1.51
N LEU A 71 10.32 1.80 2.01
CA LEU A 71 9.26 1.05 2.69
C LEU A 71 8.57 0.07 1.75
N ILE A 72 8.21 0.51 0.55
CA ILE A 72 7.52 -0.32 -0.44
C ILE A 72 8.40 -1.50 -0.84
N PHE A 73 9.70 -1.26 -1.05
CA PHE A 73 10.64 -2.33 -1.34
C PHE A 73 10.90 -3.24 -0.14
N GLY A 74 10.93 -2.71 1.08
CA GLY A 74 11.01 -3.51 2.31
C GLY A 74 9.82 -4.47 2.46
N TYR A 75 8.59 -4.01 2.22
CA TYR A 75 7.40 -4.87 2.22
C TYR A 75 7.45 -5.95 1.14
N TYR A 76 8.02 -5.62 -0.02
CA TYR A 76 8.27 -6.59 -1.07
C TYR A 76 9.27 -7.66 -0.60
N LEU A 77 10.41 -7.27 -0.03
CA LEU A 77 11.41 -8.20 0.49
C LEU A 77 10.90 -9.08 1.62
N ASP A 78 10.14 -8.53 2.58
CA ASP A 78 9.43 -9.30 3.61
C ASP A 78 8.63 -10.44 2.98
N ARG A 79 7.91 -10.12 1.90
CA ARG A 79 7.07 -11.09 1.22
C ARG A 79 7.90 -12.14 0.48
N VAL A 80 8.95 -11.73 -0.21
CA VAL A 80 9.88 -12.64 -0.90
C VAL A 80 10.52 -13.62 0.09
N LYS A 81 11.00 -13.12 1.23
CA LYS A 81 11.59 -13.95 2.29
C LYS A 81 10.60 -14.95 2.88
N LYS A 82 9.33 -14.53 3.06
CA LYS A 82 8.25 -15.38 3.58
C LYS A 82 7.81 -16.45 2.57
N ASP A 83 7.72 -16.09 1.30
CA ASP A 83 7.15 -16.94 0.25
C ASP A 83 8.20 -17.84 -0.43
N GLY A 84 9.48 -17.47 -0.40
CA GLY A 84 10.56 -18.20 -1.06
C GLY A 84 10.55 -18.09 -2.58
N TYR A 85 9.88 -17.07 -3.13
CA TYR A 85 9.85 -16.80 -4.56
C TYR A 85 9.66 -15.30 -4.85
N ILE A 86 10.00 -14.92 -6.09
CA ILE A 86 9.71 -13.58 -6.66
C ILE A 86 8.75 -13.70 -7.85
N PRO A 87 7.95 -12.67 -8.16
CA PRO A 87 7.18 -12.61 -9.40
C PRO A 87 8.10 -12.44 -10.61
N LEU A 88 7.58 -12.70 -11.81
CA LEU A 88 8.28 -12.35 -13.04
C LEU A 88 8.51 -10.83 -13.12
N VAL A 89 7.43 -10.07 -12.96
CA VAL A 89 7.37 -8.63 -13.17
C VAL A 89 6.56 -8.01 -12.03
N THR A 90 7.00 -6.84 -11.57
CA THR A 90 6.21 -6.01 -10.65
C THR A 90 5.49 -4.91 -11.43
N GLN A 91 4.37 -4.41 -10.91
CA GLN A 91 3.57 -3.39 -11.58
C GLN A 91 3.09 -2.34 -10.58
N SER A 92 3.15 -1.06 -10.96
CA SER A 92 2.56 0.05 -10.20
C SER A 92 2.14 1.20 -11.12
N ASP A 93 1.51 2.22 -10.56
CA ASP A 93 1.39 3.51 -11.23
C ASP A 93 2.77 4.21 -11.22
N PRO A 94 3.02 5.18 -12.13
CA PRO A 94 4.16 6.08 -12.02
C PRO A 94 4.14 6.82 -10.68
N GLY A 95 5.30 6.94 -10.05
CA GLY A 95 5.44 7.58 -8.75
C GLY A 95 6.80 7.30 -8.13
N LEU A 96 7.36 8.32 -7.47
CA LEU A 96 8.69 8.28 -6.87
C LEU A 96 8.78 7.19 -5.78
N GLU A 97 7.68 6.94 -5.06
CA GLU A 97 7.60 5.88 -4.05
C GLU A 97 7.84 4.48 -4.63
N ASN A 98 7.58 4.27 -5.93
CA ASN A 98 7.74 2.97 -6.57
C ASN A 98 9.15 2.76 -7.16
N PHE A 99 10.06 3.73 -7.03
CA PHE A 99 11.40 3.66 -7.59
C PHE A 99 12.21 2.46 -7.07
N CYS A 100 12.29 2.29 -5.75
CA CYS A 100 13.07 1.21 -5.14
C CYS A 100 12.52 -0.18 -5.47
N ILE A 101 11.18 -0.35 -5.60
CA ILE A 101 10.62 -1.64 -6.02
C ILE A 101 10.90 -1.93 -7.49
N ALA A 102 10.89 -0.92 -8.37
CA ALA A 102 11.23 -1.09 -9.77
C ALA A 102 12.72 -1.46 -9.96
N LYS A 103 13.64 -0.69 -9.35
CA LYS A 103 15.09 -0.94 -9.42
C LYS A 103 15.49 -2.21 -8.68
N GLY A 104 15.01 -2.38 -7.45
CA GLY A 104 15.34 -3.52 -6.60
C GLY A 104 14.88 -4.85 -7.17
N HIS A 105 13.65 -4.92 -7.71
CA HIS A 105 13.19 -6.12 -8.41
C HIS A 105 14.00 -6.39 -9.68
N SER A 106 14.30 -5.35 -10.48
CA SER A 106 15.14 -5.48 -11.67
C SER A 106 16.53 -6.00 -11.33
N PHE A 107 17.16 -5.47 -10.28
CA PHE A 107 18.46 -5.92 -9.78
C PHE A 107 18.45 -7.40 -9.40
N ILE A 108 17.42 -7.85 -8.66
CA ILE A 108 17.28 -9.26 -8.28
C ILE A 108 17.14 -10.14 -9.54
N ARG A 109 16.27 -9.76 -10.47
CA ARG A 109 16.07 -10.50 -11.73
C ARG A 109 17.32 -10.58 -12.58
N GLN A 110 18.04 -9.48 -12.71
CA GLN A 110 19.33 -9.40 -13.42
C GLN A 110 20.41 -10.26 -12.76
N SER A 111 20.40 -10.36 -11.42
CA SER A 111 21.33 -11.22 -10.68
C SER A 111 21.06 -12.70 -10.89
N LEU A 112 19.80 -13.08 -11.15
CA LEU A 112 19.39 -14.46 -11.42
C LEU A 112 19.54 -14.84 -12.90
N ASP A 113 19.41 -13.87 -13.80
CA ASP A 113 19.48 -14.08 -15.25
C ASP A 113 20.34 -12.99 -15.91
N SER A 114 21.52 -13.39 -16.37
CA SER A 114 22.47 -12.50 -17.03
C SER A 114 21.96 -11.93 -18.35
N GLN A 115 20.96 -12.54 -18.99
CA GLN A 115 20.37 -12.03 -20.23
C GLN A 115 19.51 -10.78 -19.99
N LEU A 116 19.09 -10.54 -18.75
CA LEU A 116 18.27 -9.39 -18.38
C LEU A 116 19.11 -8.17 -17.98
N GLN A 117 20.44 -8.24 -17.97
CA GLN A 117 21.31 -7.16 -17.54
C GLN A 117 21.02 -5.85 -18.29
N GLY A 118 20.90 -4.76 -17.53
CA GLY A 118 20.55 -3.44 -18.08
C GLY A 118 19.07 -3.25 -18.44
N THR A 119 18.21 -4.25 -18.21
CA THR A 119 16.78 -4.16 -18.57
C THR A 119 15.86 -3.95 -17.37
N LEU A 120 14.78 -3.19 -17.55
CA LEU A 120 13.77 -2.93 -16.53
C LEU A 120 12.83 -4.14 -16.38
N GLN A 121 12.59 -4.61 -15.16
CA GLN A 121 11.68 -5.74 -14.87
C GLN A 121 10.41 -5.29 -14.13
N HIS A 122 9.99 -4.07 -14.41
CA HIS A 122 8.84 -3.42 -13.80
C HIS A 122 7.92 -2.88 -14.89
N ARG A 123 6.62 -2.77 -14.57
CA ARG A 123 5.61 -2.20 -15.45
C ARG A 123 4.92 -1.00 -14.78
N TYR A 124 5.06 0.17 -15.38
CA TYR A 124 4.30 1.36 -15.04
C TYR A 124 2.97 1.39 -15.82
N MET A 125 1.85 1.38 -15.12
CA MET A 125 0.54 1.52 -15.74
C MET A 125 0.10 2.98 -15.73
N LYS A 126 -0.06 3.58 -16.91
CA LYS A 126 -0.78 4.85 -17.05
C LYS A 126 -2.29 4.63 -16.94
N GLU A 127 -2.98 5.68 -16.50
CA GLU A 127 -4.41 5.78 -16.17
C GLU A 127 -5.32 4.70 -16.79
N LYS A 128 -6.20 4.11 -15.95
CA LYS A 128 -7.23 3.08 -16.26
C LYS A 128 -6.76 1.63 -16.43
N ASN A 129 -5.46 1.35 -16.44
CA ASN A 129 -4.95 -0.02 -16.64
C ASN A 129 -4.60 -0.76 -15.33
N ASN A 130 -4.64 -0.09 -14.17
CA ASN A 130 -4.35 -0.69 -12.86
C ASN A 130 -5.63 -1.14 -12.11
N LEU A 131 -6.59 -1.70 -12.85
CA LEU A 131 -7.90 -2.08 -12.33
C LEU A 131 -7.88 -3.07 -11.16
N PRO A 132 -7.02 -4.12 -11.12
CA PRO A 132 -7.10 -5.11 -10.04
C PRO A 132 -6.75 -4.56 -8.66
N PRO A 133 -5.64 -3.80 -8.47
CA PRO A 133 -5.40 -3.10 -7.21
C PRO A 133 -6.50 -2.09 -6.84
N GLU A 134 -7.05 -1.35 -7.81
CA GLU A 134 -8.14 -0.40 -7.55
C GLU A 134 -9.43 -1.08 -7.07
N ILE A 135 -9.80 -2.22 -7.67
CA ILE A 135 -10.96 -3.01 -7.24
C ILE A 135 -10.74 -3.55 -5.83
N ALA A 136 -9.55 -4.05 -5.54
CA ALA A 136 -9.20 -4.57 -4.22
C ALA A 136 -9.24 -3.46 -3.15
N TRP A 137 -8.70 -2.28 -3.48
CA TRP A 137 -8.75 -1.08 -2.66
C TRP A 137 -10.18 -0.62 -2.41
N SER A 138 -11.01 -0.54 -3.46
CA SER A 138 -12.43 -0.18 -3.32
C SER A 138 -13.18 -1.16 -2.42
N GLY A 139 -12.85 -2.45 -2.46
CA GLY A 139 -13.38 -3.45 -1.53
C GLY A 139 -12.99 -3.15 -0.08
N LEU A 140 -11.69 -2.94 0.17
CA LEU A 140 -11.18 -2.58 1.49
C LEU A 140 -11.86 -1.33 2.06
N CYS A 141 -11.96 -0.27 1.25
CA CYS A 141 -12.58 0.99 1.65
C CYS A 141 -14.08 0.88 1.94
N ARG A 142 -14.77 -0.12 1.39
CA ARG A 142 -16.20 -0.34 1.67
C ARG A 142 -16.39 -1.20 2.91
N ASP A 143 -15.57 -2.24 3.06
CA ASP A 143 -15.86 -3.33 3.99
C ASP A 143 -15.10 -3.18 5.34
N CYS A 144 -13.96 -2.48 5.36
CA CYS A 144 -13.08 -2.40 6.53
C CYS A 144 -12.87 -0.96 7.02
N VAL A 145 -12.55 -0.03 6.12
CA VAL A 145 -12.16 1.35 6.48
C VAL A 145 -13.22 2.12 7.27
N PRO A 146 -14.53 2.07 6.97
CA PRO A 146 -15.51 2.90 7.67
C PRO A 146 -15.57 2.60 9.18
N GLY A 147 -15.53 1.32 9.55
CA GLY A 147 -15.54 0.94 10.97
C GLY A 147 -14.29 1.37 11.73
N LEU A 148 -13.16 1.55 11.03
CA LEU A 148 -11.92 2.06 11.62
C LEU A 148 -11.93 3.59 11.72
N GLU A 149 -12.44 4.28 10.70
CA GLU A 149 -12.62 5.73 10.72
C GLU A 149 -13.58 6.15 11.83
N ASP A 150 -14.68 5.41 12.05
CA ASP A 150 -15.62 5.67 13.15
C ASP A 150 -14.94 5.62 14.52
N ILE A 151 -14.02 4.68 14.71
CA ILE A 151 -13.24 4.56 15.96
C ILE A 151 -12.27 5.74 16.06
N LEU A 152 -11.55 6.06 14.99
CA LEU A 152 -10.52 7.09 14.99
C LEU A 152 -11.09 8.53 15.06
N ALA A 153 -12.33 8.74 14.64
CA ALA A 153 -13.00 10.04 14.70
C ALA A 153 -13.47 10.44 16.10
N ASN A 154 -13.11 9.66 17.14
CA ASN A 154 -13.57 9.85 18.51
C ASN A 154 -13.37 11.30 19.00
N PRO A 155 -14.46 12.09 19.19
CA PRO A 155 -14.37 13.50 19.54
C PRO A 155 -14.04 13.74 21.03
N HIS A 156 -14.01 12.68 21.84
CA HIS A 156 -13.81 12.76 23.28
C HIS A 156 -12.35 12.60 23.71
N VAL A 157 -11.43 12.40 22.77
CA VAL A 157 -10.00 12.26 23.05
C VAL A 157 -9.27 13.49 22.51
N ASP A 158 -8.41 14.06 23.34
CA ASP A 158 -7.49 15.11 22.91
C ASP A 158 -6.35 14.50 22.08
N TYR A 159 -6.41 14.70 20.77
CA TYR A 159 -5.37 14.27 19.83
C TYR A 159 -5.13 15.34 18.77
N SER A 160 -3.86 15.73 18.62
CA SER A 160 -3.36 16.55 17.53
C SER A 160 -2.14 15.89 16.91
N CYS A 161 -2.14 15.74 15.58
CA CYS A 161 -0.98 15.23 14.85
C CYS A 161 0.20 16.21 14.84
N ASP A 162 -0.03 17.49 15.14
CA ASP A 162 1.01 18.51 15.22
C ASP A 162 1.73 18.48 16.57
N ASN A 163 1.12 17.88 17.61
CA ASN A 163 1.77 17.68 18.90
C ASN A 163 2.68 16.44 18.82
N PRO A 164 4.01 16.59 18.96
CA PRO A 164 4.95 15.48 18.80
C PRO A 164 4.71 14.31 19.77
N LEU A 165 4.35 14.60 21.02
CA LEU A 165 4.10 13.56 22.02
C LEU A 165 2.82 12.79 21.67
N GLN A 166 1.72 13.51 21.46
CA GLN A 166 0.43 12.91 21.12
C GLN A 166 0.51 12.09 19.82
N TYR A 167 1.22 12.60 18.81
CA TYR A 167 1.45 11.91 17.54
C TYR A 167 2.25 10.61 17.71
N ASN A 168 3.34 10.63 18.49
CA ASN A 168 4.16 9.42 18.68
C ASN A 168 3.48 8.37 19.58
N VAL A 169 2.73 8.76 20.61
CA VAL A 169 1.89 7.82 21.38
C VAL A 169 0.81 7.22 20.47
N PHE A 170 0.18 8.03 19.61
CA PHE A 170 -0.84 7.57 18.68
C PHE A 170 -0.26 6.55 17.70
N LYS A 171 0.86 6.85 17.05
CA LYS A 171 1.55 5.90 16.16
C LYS A 171 1.83 4.58 16.87
N TRP A 172 2.38 4.63 18.08
CA TRP A 172 2.78 3.45 18.85
C TRP A 172 1.59 2.54 19.21
N VAL A 173 0.43 3.11 19.54
CA VAL A 173 -0.77 2.33 19.90
C VAL A 173 -1.60 1.94 18.67
N ALA A 174 -1.91 2.91 17.81
CA ALA A 174 -2.91 2.76 16.76
C ALA A 174 -2.38 2.00 15.55
N ILE A 175 -1.13 2.21 15.12
CA ILE A 175 -0.59 1.55 13.91
C ILE A 175 -0.53 0.02 14.08
N PRO A 176 0.01 -0.55 15.19
CA PRO A 176 0.01 -2.00 15.38
C PRO A 176 -1.41 -2.60 15.47
N TRP A 177 -2.35 -1.91 16.13
CA TRP A 177 -3.74 -2.34 16.17
C TRP A 177 -4.37 -2.33 14.78
N PHE A 178 -4.22 -1.24 14.02
CA PHE A 178 -4.75 -1.11 12.68
C PHE A 178 -4.12 -2.18 11.76
N GLN A 179 -2.82 -2.42 11.85
CA GLN A 179 -2.17 -3.50 11.11
C GLN A 179 -2.80 -4.86 11.41
N SER A 180 -3.17 -5.15 12.67
CA SER A 180 -3.85 -6.40 13.03
C SER A 180 -5.23 -6.57 12.39
N GLU A 181 -6.00 -5.48 12.25
CA GLU A 181 -7.30 -5.48 11.58
C GLU A 181 -7.14 -5.69 10.07
N LEU A 182 -6.13 -5.05 9.45
CA LEU A 182 -5.78 -5.25 8.04
C LEU A 182 -5.30 -6.68 7.76
N ASP A 183 -4.50 -7.26 8.65
CA ASP A 183 -4.04 -8.65 8.55
C ASP A 183 -5.22 -9.63 8.65
N ALA A 184 -6.16 -9.37 9.55
CA ALA A 184 -7.39 -10.16 9.67
C ALA A 184 -8.25 -10.07 8.40
N TYR A 185 -8.41 -8.85 7.86
CA TYR A 185 -9.12 -8.64 6.59
C TYR A 185 -8.43 -9.37 5.43
N ALA A 186 -7.12 -9.23 5.27
CA ALA A 186 -6.36 -9.88 4.21
C ALA A 186 -6.46 -11.41 4.30
N LYS A 187 -6.38 -11.98 5.52
CA LYS A 187 -6.55 -13.41 5.76
C LYS A 187 -7.96 -13.89 5.37
N LEU A 188 -9.00 -13.16 5.78
CA LEU A 188 -10.38 -13.49 5.42
C LEU A 188 -10.57 -13.44 3.89
N HIS A 189 -10.11 -12.37 3.27
CA HIS A 189 -10.23 -12.16 1.82
C HIS A 189 -9.48 -13.22 1.00
N ASN A 190 -8.27 -13.59 1.42
CA ASN A 190 -7.43 -14.56 0.71
C ASN A 190 -7.92 -16.01 0.85
N SER A 191 -8.60 -16.33 1.97
CA SER A 191 -9.14 -17.68 2.23
C SER A 191 -10.59 -17.88 1.77
N THR A 192 -11.32 -16.79 1.48
CA THR A 192 -12.74 -16.87 1.11
C THR A 192 -12.93 -17.03 -0.40
N LYS A 193 -13.72 -18.03 -0.79
CA LYS A 193 -14.16 -18.17 -2.19
C LYS A 193 -15.05 -17.00 -2.58
N ARG A 194 -14.64 -16.24 -3.59
CA ARG A 194 -15.46 -15.14 -4.12
C ARG A 194 -16.59 -15.67 -5.00
N ARG A 195 -17.68 -14.89 -5.09
CA ARG A 195 -18.78 -15.17 -6.01
C ARG A 195 -18.25 -15.24 -7.43
N ALA A 196 -18.50 -16.36 -8.10
CA ALA A 196 -18.11 -16.54 -9.49
C ALA A 196 -18.81 -15.49 -10.37
N GLN A 197 -18.04 -14.83 -11.22
CA GLN A 197 -18.53 -13.91 -12.23
C GLN A 197 -18.44 -14.60 -13.59
N ARG A 198 -19.58 -14.80 -14.26
CA ARG A 198 -19.65 -15.59 -15.51
C ARG A 198 -18.76 -15.04 -16.65
N ASN A 199 -18.50 -13.73 -16.64
CA ASN A 199 -17.73 -13.06 -17.68
C ASN A 199 -16.25 -12.87 -17.31
N LYS A 200 -15.80 -13.42 -16.18
CA LYS A 200 -14.42 -13.29 -15.71
C LYS A 200 -13.62 -14.51 -16.16
N ILE A 201 -12.63 -14.26 -17.02
CA ILE A 201 -11.70 -15.26 -17.57
C ILE A 201 -10.74 -15.78 -16.48
N LEU A 202 -10.40 -14.92 -15.51
CA LEU A 202 -9.53 -15.24 -14.37
C LEU A 202 -10.11 -16.33 -13.46
N PRO A 203 -9.25 -17.08 -12.73
CA PRO A 203 -9.67 -18.23 -11.93
C PRO A 203 -10.69 -17.89 -10.84
N HIS A 204 -11.56 -18.85 -10.54
CA HIS A 204 -12.66 -18.74 -9.56
C HIS A 204 -12.40 -19.64 -8.36
N GLY A 205 -11.94 -19.06 -7.25
CA GLY A 205 -11.63 -19.80 -6.03
C GLY A 205 -11.15 -18.88 -4.92
N PRO A 206 -10.86 -19.44 -3.73
CA PRO A 206 -10.06 -18.75 -2.72
C PRO A 206 -8.69 -18.37 -3.30
N PRO A 207 -8.25 -17.10 -3.19
CA PRO A 207 -6.95 -16.68 -3.69
C PRO A 207 -5.77 -17.54 -3.19
N ASP A 208 -5.80 -17.97 -1.93
CA ASP A 208 -4.76 -18.85 -1.37
C ASP A 208 -4.68 -20.21 -2.08
N ASP A 209 -5.83 -20.84 -2.37
CA ASP A 209 -5.86 -22.15 -3.04
C ASP A 209 -5.48 -22.04 -4.53
N ILE A 210 -5.82 -20.94 -5.20
CA ILE A 210 -5.39 -20.69 -6.59
C ILE A 210 -3.87 -20.55 -6.64
N GLU A 211 -3.27 -19.81 -5.70
CA GLU A 211 -1.83 -19.62 -5.65
C GLU A 211 -1.08 -20.91 -5.31
N GLU A 212 -1.56 -21.69 -4.34
CA GLU A 212 -0.90 -22.92 -3.91
C GLU A 212 -1.08 -24.06 -4.93
N HIS A 213 -2.24 -24.12 -5.59
CA HIS A 213 -2.61 -25.21 -6.49
C HIS A 213 -3.07 -24.71 -7.87
N PRO A 214 -2.23 -23.98 -8.64
CA PRO A 214 -2.64 -23.38 -9.92
C PRO A 214 -3.12 -24.42 -10.94
N HIS A 215 -2.58 -25.64 -10.89
CA HIS A 215 -3.00 -26.76 -11.76
C HIS A 215 -4.49 -27.14 -11.61
N ARG A 216 -5.11 -26.93 -10.44
CA ARG A 216 -6.55 -27.18 -10.23
C ARG A 216 -7.44 -26.17 -10.96
N TYR A 217 -6.86 -25.04 -11.37
CA TYR A 217 -7.52 -23.93 -12.03
C TYR A 217 -7.09 -23.78 -13.49
N ASN A 218 -6.44 -24.80 -14.08
CA ASN A 218 -5.85 -24.75 -15.43
C ASN A 218 -4.90 -23.56 -15.62
N ALA A 219 -4.18 -23.18 -14.55
CA ALA A 219 -3.25 -22.07 -14.54
C ALA A 219 -1.79 -22.57 -14.54
N LEU A 220 -0.90 -21.76 -15.12
CA LEU A 220 0.54 -21.95 -15.06
C LEU A 220 1.13 -21.25 -13.84
N ASP A 221 2.21 -21.81 -13.29
CA ASP A 221 2.97 -21.19 -12.22
C ASP A 221 4.19 -20.47 -12.80
N PHE A 222 4.26 -19.16 -12.58
CA PHE A 222 5.34 -18.28 -13.04
C PHE A 222 6.20 -17.75 -11.89
N LYS A 223 6.05 -18.31 -10.69
CA LYS A 223 6.94 -17.99 -9.56
C LYS A 223 8.37 -18.36 -9.92
N ILE A 224 9.31 -17.50 -9.54
CA ILE A 224 10.74 -17.80 -9.62
C ILE A 224 11.20 -18.13 -8.19
N PRO A 225 11.47 -19.41 -7.88
CA PRO A 225 11.98 -19.80 -6.58
C PRO A 225 13.28 -19.06 -6.28
N ILE A 226 13.42 -18.57 -5.05
CA ILE A 226 14.64 -17.91 -4.60
C ILE A 226 14.90 -18.28 -3.15
N ASP A 227 16.17 -18.52 -2.81
CA ASP A 227 16.57 -18.65 -1.42
C ASP A 227 16.40 -17.28 -0.72
N PRO A 228 15.63 -17.18 0.37
CA PRO A 228 15.52 -15.96 1.17
C PRO A 228 16.87 -15.37 1.62
N ASN A 229 17.91 -16.21 1.74
CA ASN A 229 19.25 -15.82 2.14
C ASN A 229 20.20 -15.61 0.95
N ALA A 230 19.69 -15.59 -0.29
CA ALA A 230 20.49 -15.38 -1.48
C ALA A 230 21.27 -14.06 -1.40
N SER A 231 22.51 -14.06 -1.88
CA SER A 231 23.37 -12.88 -1.84
C SER A 231 22.81 -11.68 -2.61
N CYS A 232 22.04 -11.93 -3.67
CA CYS A 232 21.35 -10.88 -4.43
C CYS A 232 20.22 -10.24 -3.62
N ILE A 233 19.48 -10.99 -2.79
CA ILE A 233 18.46 -10.44 -1.89
C ILE A 233 19.09 -9.53 -0.86
N ARG A 234 20.15 -9.99 -0.18
CA ARG A 234 20.86 -9.19 0.81
C ARG A 234 21.44 -7.91 0.21
N LYS A 235 22.08 -7.99 -0.96
CA LYS A 235 22.59 -6.80 -1.67
C LYS A 235 21.47 -5.84 -2.09
N ALA A 236 20.34 -6.36 -2.55
CA ALA A 236 19.19 -5.53 -2.90
C ALA A 236 18.62 -4.82 -1.67
N GLU A 237 18.53 -5.51 -0.53
CA GLU A 237 18.13 -4.94 0.76
C GLU A 237 19.08 -3.82 1.19
N GLU A 238 20.39 -4.08 1.21
CA GLU A 238 21.43 -3.09 1.54
C GLU A 238 21.36 -1.82 0.66
N LEU A 239 20.96 -1.93 -0.62
CA LEU A 239 20.88 -0.78 -1.54
C LEU A 239 19.55 -0.02 -1.43
N TYR A 240 18.44 -0.76 -1.51
CA TYR A 240 17.12 -0.18 -1.77
C TYR A 240 16.23 -0.14 -0.53
N ALA A 241 16.51 -0.93 0.51
CA ALA A 241 15.79 -0.93 1.79
C ALA A 241 16.71 -1.35 2.96
N PRO A 242 17.72 -0.53 3.33
CA PRO A 242 18.63 -0.87 4.42
C PRO A 242 17.85 -1.12 5.72
N PRO A 243 18.06 -2.24 6.41
CA PRO A 243 17.23 -2.63 7.56
C PRO A 243 17.43 -1.75 8.80
N ASP A 244 18.55 -1.03 8.85
CA ASP A 244 18.93 -0.05 9.87
C ASP A 244 18.41 1.37 9.59
N HIS A 245 17.69 1.56 8.48
CA HIS A 245 17.16 2.86 8.11
C HIS A 245 16.04 3.32 9.06
N PRO A 246 16.07 4.56 9.59
CA PRO A 246 15.10 5.07 10.58
C PRO A 246 13.62 4.99 10.13
N VAL A 247 13.37 5.00 8.82
CA VAL A 247 12.01 4.85 8.27
C VAL A 247 11.30 3.55 8.70
N PHE A 248 12.06 2.48 8.99
CA PHE A 248 11.51 1.21 9.47
C PHE A 248 11.21 1.23 10.97
N GLU A 249 11.59 2.29 11.68
CA GLU A 249 11.24 2.51 13.07
C GLU A 249 9.88 3.22 13.16
N LEU A 250 8.93 2.64 13.91
CA LEU A 250 7.59 3.23 14.08
C LEU A 250 7.64 4.57 14.82
N VAL A 251 8.51 4.60 15.83
CA VAL A 251 8.82 5.73 16.71
C VAL A 251 10.29 5.65 17.09
N PRO A 252 10.92 6.76 17.51
CA PRO A 252 12.32 6.77 17.93
C PRO A 252 12.63 5.68 18.98
N PRO A 253 13.80 5.03 18.96
CA PRO A 253 14.11 3.89 19.84
C PRO A 253 14.00 4.22 21.33
N GLU A 254 14.44 5.41 21.72
CA GLU A 254 14.31 5.90 23.10
C GLU A 254 12.85 6.04 23.51
N PHE A 255 12.01 6.59 22.62
CA PHE A 255 10.58 6.71 22.87
C PHE A 255 9.92 5.32 22.97
N ASN A 256 10.29 4.39 22.09
CA ASN A 256 9.78 3.01 22.11
C ASN A 256 10.08 2.32 23.45
N TYR A 257 11.29 2.50 24.00
CA TYR A 257 11.68 1.95 25.29
C TYR A 257 10.73 2.43 26.41
N TRP A 258 10.49 3.74 26.50
CA TRP A 258 9.61 4.31 27.51
C TRP A 258 8.14 3.93 27.31
N ALA A 259 7.65 3.97 26.06
CA ALA A 259 6.29 3.55 25.73
C ALA A 259 6.04 2.09 26.12
N THR A 260 7.00 1.20 25.84
CA THR A 260 6.95 -0.21 26.25
C THR A 260 6.91 -0.36 27.77
N SER A 261 7.74 0.39 28.50
CA SER A 261 7.76 0.38 29.96
C SER A 261 6.42 0.85 30.56
N TYR A 262 5.84 1.94 30.04
CA TYR A 262 4.53 2.41 30.49
C TYR A 262 3.41 1.43 30.13
N TYR A 263 3.47 0.82 28.96
CA TYR A 263 2.52 -0.21 28.56
C TYR A 263 2.58 -1.45 29.46
N GLN A 264 3.76 -1.82 29.97
CA GLN A 264 3.90 -2.86 30.99
C GLN A 264 3.28 -2.46 32.33
N GLN A 265 3.44 -1.20 32.75
CA GLN A 265 2.86 -0.69 34.00
C GLN A 265 1.33 -0.68 34.01
N ILE A 266 0.69 -0.48 32.86
CA ILE A 266 -0.78 -0.54 32.73
C ILE A 266 -1.30 -1.99 32.53
N GLY A 267 -0.42 -2.99 32.65
CA GLY A 267 -0.78 -4.41 32.58
C GLY A 267 -0.79 -5.00 31.17
N SER A 268 -0.24 -4.29 30.17
CA SER A 268 -0.14 -4.72 28.77
C SER A 268 -1.46 -5.23 28.18
N PRO A 269 -2.56 -4.44 28.26
CA PRO A 269 -3.87 -4.87 27.78
C PRO A 269 -3.87 -5.02 26.26
N VAL A 270 -4.41 -6.13 25.75
CA VAL A 270 -4.57 -6.32 24.30
C VAL A 270 -5.37 -5.15 23.71
N VAL A 271 -4.78 -4.49 22.71
CA VAL A 271 -5.39 -3.34 22.04
C VAL A 271 -6.45 -3.84 21.07
N THR A 272 -7.66 -3.29 21.21
CA THR A 272 -8.86 -3.64 20.45
C THR A 272 -9.60 -2.36 20.05
N ARG A 273 -10.55 -2.49 19.14
CA ARG A 273 -11.47 -1.41 18.74
C ARG A 273 -12.17 -0.69 19.90
N HIS A 274 -12.36 -1.34 21.05
CA HIS A 274 -13.11 -0.80 22.18
C HIS A 274 -12.25 -0.09 23.22
N ASN A 275 -10.94 -0.36 23.25
CA ASN A 275 -10.04 0.17 24.27
C ASN A 275 -8.80 0.89 23.69
N VAL A 276 -8.64 0.97 22.36
CA VAL A 276 -7.50 1.64 21.71
C VAL A 276 -7.26 3.04 22.25
N TRP A 277 -8.33 3.82 22.43
CA TRP A 277 -8.25 5.16 22.99
C TRP A 277 -7.97 5.19 24.49
N ASN A 278 -8.46 4.21 25.25
CA ASN A 278 -8.16 4.11 26.68
C ASN A 278 -6.67 3.83 26.89
N VAL A 279 -6.11 2.88 26.12
CA VAL A 279 -4.67 2.57 26.15
C VAL A 279 -3.85 3.79 25.73
N TYR A 280 -4.27 4.49 24.68
CA TYR A 280 -3.65 5.74 24.26
C TYR A 280 -3.61 6.78 25.38
N THR A 281 -4.75 7.08 26.02
CA THR A 281 -4.84 8.09 27.08
C THR A 281 -4.03 7.70 28.31
N GLU A 282 -4.02 6.42 28.71
CA GLU A 282 -3.23 5.96 29.84
C GLU A 282 -1.73 6.10 29.60
N ILE A 283 -1.24 5.74 28.41
CA ILE A 283 0.17 5.90 28.04
C ILE A 283 0.53 7.38 27.95
N LEU A 284 -0.32 8.20 27.31
CA LEU A 284 -0.10 9.64 27.21
C LEU A 284 0.02 10.29 28.59
N CYS A 285 -0.90 9.95 29.51
CA CYS A 285 -0.90 10.46 30.88
C CYS A 285 0.40 10.10 31.62
N LYS A 286 0.94 8.89 31.40
CA LYS A 286 2.24 8.48 31.97
C LYS A 286 3.41 9.30 31.45
N PHE A 287 3.40 9.70 30.18
CA PHE A 287 4.41 10.59 29.63
C PHE A 287 4.29 12.00 30.19
N GLU A 288 3.08 12.56 30.28
CA GLU A 288 2.84 13.91 30.80
C GLU A 288 3.22 14.06 32.28
N GLN A 289 3.02 13.00 33.07
CA GLN A 289 3.44 12.96 34.47
C GLN A 289 4.96 12.85 34.65
N ASN A 290 5.70 12.48 33.61
CA ASN A 290 7.16 12.34 33.61
C ASN A 290 7.81 13.48 32.80
N ALA A 291 7.73 14.71 33.35
CA ALA A 291 8.23 15.95 32.76
C ALA A 291 9.67 15.95 32.19
N PRO A 292 10.64 15.16 32.69
CA PRO A 292 11.98 15.11 32.11
C PRO A 292 12.04 14.47 30.70
N LEU A 293 11.11 13.57 30.36
CA LEU A 293 11.17 12.80 29.10
C LEU A 293 10.57 13.54 27.90
N SER A 294 9.60 14.42 28.15
CA SER A 294 8.94 15.26 27.14
C SER A 294 9.87 16.27 26.47
N THR A 295 11.01 16.61 27.10
CA THR A 295 11.98 17.59 26.60
C THR A 295 13.22 16.97 25.98
N THR A 296 13.50 15.69 26.25
CA THR A 296 14.75 15.00 25.84
C THR A 296 14.61 14.22 24.54
N THR A 297 13.43 13.68 24.25
CA THR A 297 13.19 13.03 22.97
C THR A 297 12.94 14.12 21.93
N SER A 298 13.80 14.24 20.90
CA SER A 298 13.59 15.12 19.74
C SER A 298 12.42 14.62 18.89
N LEU A 299 11.23 14.56 19.48
CA LEU A 299 10.02 14.09 18.83
C LEU A 299 9.60 15.10 17.77
N GLN A 300 9.19 14.58 16.64
CA GLN A 300 8.56 15.34 15.58
C GLN A 300 7.07 14.97 15.52
N GLY A 301 6.24 15.98 15.25
CA GLY A 301 4.86 15.79 14.84
C GLY A 301 4.78 15.29 13.40
N TYR A 302 3.58 15.26 12.84
CA TYR A 302 3.39 14.98 11.43
C TYR A 302 4.04 16.05 10.56
N HIS A 303 4.83 15.63 9.56
CA HIS A 303 5.32 16.46 8.48
C HIS A 303 5.39 15.64 7.19
N ASP A 304 5.38 16.32 6.03
CA ASP A 304 5.41 15.66 4.71
C ASP A 304 6.85 15.56 4.22
N ASP A 305 7.44 14.39 4.41
CA ASP A 305 8.87 14.13 4.19
C ASP A 305 9.16 13.54 2.80
N ARG A 306 8.19 13.62 1.88
CA ARG A 306 8.31 12.98 0.56
C ARG A 306 9.56 13.42 -0.18
N GLU A 307 9.81 14.73 -0.26
CA GLU A 307 10.98 15.27 -0.96
C GLU A 307 12.28 14.86 -0.27
N ASP A 308 12.29 14.83 1.07
CA ASP A 308 13.46 14.44 1.86
C ASP A 308 13.82 12.97 1.62
N PHE A 309 12.82 12.08 1.61
CA PHE A 309 13.03 10.66 1.30
C PHE A 309 13.50 10.42 -0.12
N VAL A 310 13.03 11.19 -1.09
CA VAL A 310 13.48 11.07 -2.47
C VAL A 310 14.94 11.50 -2.57
N ARG A 311 15.30 12.66 -2.02
CA ARG A 311 16.69 13.16 -2.02
C ARG A 311 17.65 12.19 -1.32
N GLU A 312 17.24 11.60 -0.20
CA GLU A 312 18.04 10.59 0.50
C GLU A 312 18.35 9.37 -0.37
N VAL A 313 17.38 8.90 -1.16
CA VAL A 313 17.57 7.77 -2.07
C VAL A 313 18.42 8.18 -3.28
N GLU A 314 18.22 9.39 -3.81
CA GLU A 314 19.04 9.97 -4.88
C GLU A 314 20.52 10.06 -4.47
N ASP A 315 20.79 10.61 -3.29
CA ASP A 315 22.15 10.76 -2.75
C ASP A 315 22.79 9.38 -2.48
N ALA A 316 22.04 8.44 -1.92
CA ALA A 316 22.54 7.10 -1.61
C ALA A 316 22.88 6.29 -2.86
N LEU A 317 22.11 6.44 -3.93
CA LEU A 317 22.29 5.69 -5.18
C LEU A 317 23.06 6.47 -6.25
N GLN A 318 23.32 7.76 -6.03
CA GLN A 318 23.90 8.68 -7.01
C GLN A 318 23.11 8.73 -8.33
N VAL A 319 21.79 8.76 -8.23
CA VAL A 319 20.85 8.79 -9.36
C VAL A 319 19.85 9.93 -9.19
N ASN A 320 19.24 10.37 -10.29
CA ASN A 320 18.08 11.25 -10.23
C ASN A 320 16.81 10.39 -10.28
N ILE A 321 15.85 10.63 -9.39
CA ILE A 321 14.60 9.86 -9.34
C ILE A 321 13.50 10.63 -10.06
N ASN A 322 13.06 10.07 -11.18
CA ASN A 322 11.88 10.50 -11.91
C ASN A 322 10.66 9.60 -11.57
N ASP A 323 9.47 10.01 -12.02
CA ASP A 323 8.22 9.23 -11.85
C ASP A 323 8.30 7.81 -12.43
N ILE A 324 9.23 7.60 -13.36
CA ILE A 324 9.58 6.30 -13.95
C ILE A 324 11.10 6.12 -13.93
N VAL A 325 11.53 4.86 -13.85
CA VAL A 325 12.93 4.50 -14.06
C VAL A 325 13.27 4.64 -15.55
N ASP A 326 14.23 5.51 -15.87
CA ASP A 326 14.66 5.85 -17.23
C ASP A 326 16.11 5.45 -17.53
N ASP A 327 16.86 4.98 -16.53
CA ASP A 327 18.25 4.52 -16.65
C ASP A 327 18.38 3.00 -16.95
N LEU A 328 17.26 2.32 -17.21
CA LEU A 328 17.22 0.91 -17.63
C LEU A 328 16.44 0.77 -18.94
N GLU A 329 16.94 -0.10 -19.81
CA GLU A 329 16.35 -0.33 -21.12
C GLU A 329 15.06 -1.16 -21.02
N PRO A 330 14.06 -0.87 -21.86
CA PRO A 330 12.92 -1.76 -22.01
C PRO A 330 13.30 -3.10 -22.61
N LEU A 331 12.63 -4.17 -22.19
CA LEU A 331 12.71 -5.42 -22.95
C LEU A 331 12.01 -5.26 -24.32
N PRO A 332 12.61 -5.80 -25.40
CA PRO A 332 11.97 -5.86 -26.70
C PRO A 332 10.73 -6.76 -26.67
N TYR A 333 9.69 -6.36 -27.40
CA TYR A 333 8.35 -6.99 -27.38
C TYR A 333 8.28 -8.40 -28.00
N GLU A 334 9.41 -8.99 -28.38
CA GLU A 334 9.44 -10.21 -29.21
C GLU A 334 9.08 -11.50 -28.46
N THR A 335 9.23 -11.54 -27.12
CA THR A 335 9.15 -12.80 -26.35
C THR A 335 7.82 -13.01 -25.63
N GLY A 336 6.82 -12.15 -25.82
CA GLY A 336 5.54 -12.22 -25.07
C GLY A 336 5.70 -11.94 -23.56
N TYR A 337 6.92 -11.69 -23.09
CA TYR A 337 7.24 -11.25 -21.74
C TYR A 337 7.08 -9.74 -21.65
N LEU A 338 6.15 -9.28 -20.79
CA LEU A 338 5.72 -7.89 -20.75
C LEU A 338 6.48 -7.02 -19.73
N GLY A 339 7.49 -7.55 -19.04
CA GLY A 339 8.32 -6.75 -18.13
C GLY A 339 9.16 -5.74 -18.88
N GLY A 340 9.22 -4.49 -18.42
CA GLY A 340 10.09 -3.48 -19.00
C GLY A 340 9.68 -2.91 -20.36
N VAL A 341 8.76 -3.51 -21.13
CA VAL A 341 8.41 -3.03 -22.49
C VAL A 341 8.04 -1.53 -22.47
N ARG A 342 8.63 -0.73 -23.38
CA ARG A 342 8.46 0.74 -23.48
C ARG A 342 8.68 1.52 -22.17
N GLY A 343 9.84 1.39 -21.53
CA GLY A 343 10.12 1.97 -20.21
C GLY A 343 9.17 1.44 -19.12
N GLY A 344 8.74 0.18 -19.24
CA GLY A 344 7.74 -0.41 -18.38
C GLY A 344 6.30 -0.02 -18.69
N LEU A 345 5.99 0.75 -19.74
CA LEU A 345 4.59 1.11 -20.05
C LEU A 345 3.75 -0.02 -20.67
N GLY A 346 4.41 -1.09 -21.11
CA GLY A 346 3.78 -2.16 -21.87
C GLY A 346 3.57 -1.79 -23.36
N PRO A 347 2.95 -2.69 -24.16
CA PRO A 347 2.69 -2.44 -25.57
C PRO A 347 1.64 -1.34 -25.79
N GLU A 348 1.73 -0.64 -26.93
CA GLU A 348 0.60 0.14 -27.45
C GLU A 348 -0.50 -0.83 -27.85
N ILE A 349 -1.51 -0.92 -27.02
CA ILE A 349 -2.74 -1.59 -27.39
C ILE A 349 -3.44 -0.63 -28.34
N GLY A 350 -3.44 -0.93 -29.64
CA GLY A 350 -4.23 -0.16 -30.61
C GLY A 350 -5.69 -0.09 -30.16
N GLU A 351 -6.37 1.01 -30.46
CA GLU A 351 -7.76 1.27 -30.02
C GLU A 351 -8.76 0.15 -30.40
N ASP A 352 -8.36 -0.77 -31.29
CA ASP A 352 -9.16 -1.89 -31.80
C ASP A 352 -8.90 -3.25 -31.11
N ILE A 353 -8.03 -3.35 -30.11
CA ILE A 353 -7.92 -4.59 -29.30
C ILE A 353 -8.80 -4.44 -28.08
N ASP A 354 -10.04 -4.88 -28.25
CA ASP A 354 -11.06 -4.96 -27.23
C ASP A 354 -10.68 -6.02 -26.17
N PHE A 355 -9.88 -5.62 -25.17
CA PHE A 355 -9.75 -6.39 -23.93
C PHE A 355 -11.03 -6.30 -23.07
N ALA A 356 -12.10 -5.66 -23.57
CA ALA A 356 -13.35 -5.41 -22.87
C ALA A 356 -14.52 -6.31 -23.33
N ASP A 357 -14.27 -7.52 -23.83
CA ASP A 357 -15.29 -8.59 -23.86
C ASP A 357 -15.60 -9.16 -22.45
N GLY A 358 -15.71 -8.26 -21.47
CA GLY A 358 -16.07 -8.55 -20.08
C GLY A 358 -16.71 -7.37 -19.33
N VAL A 359 -16.84 -6.18 -19.94
CA VAL A 359 -17.53 -5.04 -19.33
C VAL A 359 -18.96 -4.99 -19.85
N VAL A 360 -19.87 -5.68 -19.16
CA VAL A 360 -21.30 -5.48 -19.38
C VAL A 360 -21.68 -4.10 -18.82
N ASN A 361 -22.18 -3.24 -19.69
CA ASN A 361 -22.91 -2.01 -19.35
C ASN A 361 -24.00 -2.32 -18.32
N PHE A 362 -23.74 -2.01 -17.05
CA PHE A 362 -24.75 -2.07 -15.99
C PHE A 362 -25.53 -0.74 -15.94
N ILE A 363 -26.40 -0.50 -16.93
CA ILE A 363 -27.50 0.46 -16.80
C ILE A 363 -28.76 -0.19 -17.43
N VAL A 364 -29.81 -0.28 -16.61
CA VAL A 364 -31.19 -0.74 -16.89
C VAL A 364 -31.46 -2.25 -16.90
N MET A 365 -31.38 -2.87 -15.72
CA MET A 365 -32.34 -3.91 -15.34
C MET A 365 -32.91 -3.61 -13.93
N MET A 366 -33.49 -2.41 -13.79
CA MET A 366 -34.39 -2.05 -12.68
C MET A 366 -35.55 -1.21 -13.22
N SER A 367 -36.40 -1.86 -14.01
CA SER A 367 -37.77 -1.40 -14.29
C SER A 367 -38.61 -2.63 -14.55
N ARG A 368 -39.10 -3.24 -13.46
CA ARG A 368 -40.29 -4.09 -13.34
C ARG A 368 -40.19 -4.94 -12.06
N CYS A 369 -40.45 -4.27 -10.94
CA CYS A 369 -41.01 -4.90 -9.74
C CYS A 369 -41.64 -3.76 -8.94
N HIS A 370 -42.80 -3.28 -9.41
CA HIS A 370 -43.86 -2.62 -8.65
C HIS A 370 -45.11 -2.68 -9.55
N ASN A 371 -45.87 -3.75 -9.37
CA ASN A 371 -47.32 -3.76 -9.20
C ASN A 371 -47.70 -5.06 -8.52
#